data_AF-A0A939THA9-F1
#
_entry.id   AF-A0A939THA9-F1
#
_cell.length_a   1.000
_cell.length_b   1.000
_cell.length_c   1.000
_cell.angle_alpha   90.00
_cell.angle_beta   90.00
_cell.angle_gamma   90.00
#
_symmetry.space_group_name_H-M   'P 1'
#
loop_
_entity.id
_entity.type
_entity.pdbx_description
1 polymer ?
#
loop_
_entity_poly.entity_id
_entity_poly.type
_entity_poly.pdbx_seq_one_letter_code
_entity_poly.pdbx_strand_id
1 'polypeptide(L)'
;MRVEIRGAERLSFRERQVVALRESGYSNAQTAARLGISAGTVATLFNRAKRKGYQVVIVLEGDPLALFEPDAEEGAAGAPGGGPDGEQEPEEDDAEF
;
A
#
# COMPACT_ATOMS: atom_id res chain seq x y z
N MET A 1 10.83 -2.58 -6.53
CA MET A 1 9.43 -2.63 -7.00
C MET A 1 9.26 -3.81 -7.95
N ARG A 2 8.29 -4.70 -7.70
CA ARG A 2 8.03 -5.91 -8.49
C ARG A 2 6.54 -5.98 -8.85
N VAL A 3 6.22 -6.35 -10.09
CA VAL A 3 4.83 -6.55 -10.54
C VAL A 3 4.52 -8.04 -10.64
N GLU A 4 3.37 -8.46 -10.12
CA GLU A 4 2.89 -9.84 -10.17
C GLU A 4 1.47 -9.91 -10.72
N ILE A 5 1.16 -11.01 -11.42
CA ILE A 5 -0.21 -11.34 -11.83
C ILE A 5 -0.67 -12.53 -10.98
N ARG A 6 -1.54 -12.28 -10.00
CA ARG A 6 -2.16 -13.32 -9.17
C ARG A 6 -3.37 -13.91 -9.87
N GLY A 7 -3.68 -15.19 -9.63
CA GLY A 7 -4.77 -15.88 -10.30
C GLY A 7 -4.45 -16.30 -11.75
N ALA A 8 -3.17 -16.22 -12.16
CA ALA A 8 -2.71 -16.57 -13.50
C ALA A 8 -2.90 -18.07 -13.84
N GLU A 9 -3.02 -18.93 -12.82
CA GLU A 9 -3.33 -20.35 -12.93
C GLU A 9 -4.72 -20.62 -13.50
N ARG A 10 -5.67 -19.70 -13.30
CA ARG A 10 -7.04 -19.79 -13.86
C ARG A 10 -7.10 -19.38 -15.33
N LEU A 11 -6.06 -18.72 -15.83
CA LEU A 11 -5.95 -18.23 -17.20
C LEU A 11 -5.43 -19.35 -18.12
N SER A 12 -5.89 -19.37 -19.36
CA SER A 12 -5.26 -20.13 -20.44
C SER A 12 -3.93 -19.46 -20.83
N PHE A 13 -3.08 -20.18 -21.56
CA PHE A 13 -1.80 -19.65 -22.03
C PHE A 13 -1.98 -18.36 -22.86
N ARG A 14 -2.96 -18.34 -23.77
CA ARG A 14 -3.26 -17.15 -24.59
C ARG A 14 -3.81 -15.99 -23.77
N GLU A 15 -4.64 -16.26 -22.77
CA GLU A 15 -5.10 -15.22 -21.83
C GLU A 15 -3.92 -14.63 -21.04
N ARG A 16 -3.01 -15.47 -20.53
CA ARG A 16 -1.80 -14.98 -19.82
C ARG A 16 -0.95 -14.06 -20.69
N GLN A 17 -0.71 -14.44 -21.95
CA GLN A 17 0.04 -13.61 -22.89
C GLN A 17 -0.65 -12.26 -23.13
N VAL A 18 -1.97 -12.26 -23.36
CA VAL A 18 -2.74 -11.04 -23.58
C VAL A 18 -2.73 -10.16 -22.34
N VAL A 19 -2.97 -10.72 -21.15
CA VAL A 19 -2.95 -9.96 -19.88
C VAL A 19 -1.57 -9.35 -19.64
N ALA A 20 -0.49 -10.13 -19.75
CA ALA A 20 0.86 -9.62 -19.53
C ALA A 20 1.18 -8.41 -20.43
N LEU A 21 0.83 -8.46 -21.71
CA LEU A 21 1.05 -7.34 -22.63
C LEU A 21 0.13 -6.14 -22.31
N ARG A 22 -1.16 -6.39 -22.07
CA ARG A 22 -2.14 -5.32 -21.80
C ARG A 22 -1.83 -4.56 -20.51
N GLU A 23 -1.49 -5.27 -19.44
CA GLU A 23 -1.15 -4.69 -18.13
C GLU A 23 0.25 -4.03 -18.14
N SER A 24 1.12 -4.42 -19.08
CA SER A 24 2.39 -3.73 -19.34
C SER A 24 2.24 -2.48 -20.24
N GLY A 25 1.01 -2.06 -20.56
CA GLY A 25 0.73 -0.82 -21.30
C GLY A 25 0.54 -0.96 -22.82
N TYR A 26 0.53 -2.18 -23.37
CA TYR A 26 0.33 -2.36 -24.81
C TYR A 26 -1.15 -2.18 -25.21
N SER A 27 -1.39 -1.49 -26.34
CA SER A 27 -2.72 -1.39 -26.92
C SER A 27 -3.21 -2.73 -27.49
N ASN A 28 -4.51 -2.85 -27.78
CA ASN A 28 -5.06 -4.05 -28.43
C ASN A 28 -4.41 -4.31 -29.80
N ALA A 29 -4.14 -3.25 -30.57
CA ALA A 29 -3.50 -3.37 -31.89
C ALA A 29 -2.05 -3.85 -31.79
N GLN A 30 -1.27 -3.29 -30.85
CA GLN A 30 0.11 -3.73 -30.61
C GLN A 30 0.18 -5.17 -30.10
N THR A 31 -0.72 -5.54 -29.20
CA THR A 31 -0.84 -6.90 -28.67
C THR A 31 -1.21 -7.89 -29.77
N ALA A 32 -2.17 -7.52 -30.63
CA ALA A 32 -2.61 -8.28 -31.79
C ALA A 32 -1.46 -8.55 -32.77
N ALA A 33 -0.73 -7.50 -33.15
CA ALA A 33 0.43 -7.61 -34.03
C ALA A 33 1.52 -8.53 -33.45
N ARG A 34 1.79 -8.43 -32.14
CA ARG A 34 2.81 -9.25 -31.47
C ARG A 34 2.43 -10.73 -31.32
N LEU A 35 1.13 -11.03 -31.16
CA LEU A 35 0.64 -12.38 -30.93
C LEU A 35 0.13 -13.08 -32.19
N GLY A 36 0.09 -12.37 -33.34
CA GLY A 36 -0.41 -12.89 -34.61
C GLY A 36 -1.91 -13.18 -34.61
N ILE A 37 -2.71 -12.36 -33.92
CA ILE A 37 -4.17 -12.52 -33.79
C ILE A 37 -4.87 -11.18 -34.05
N SER A 38 -6.20 -11.18 -34.20
CA SER A 38 -6.95 -9.93 -34.40
C SER A 38 -7.11 -9.13 -33.10
N ALA A 39 -7.29 -7.82 -33.21
CA ALA A 39 -7.57 -6.94 -32.07
C ALA A 39 -8.88 -7.31 -31.34
N GLY A 40 -9.88 -7.81 -32.08
CA GLY A 40 -11.14 -8.32 -31.49
C GLY A 40 -10.92 -9.59 -30.65
N THR A 41 -10.05 -10.49 -31.10
CA THR A 41 -9.65 -11.67 -30.33
C THR A 41 -8.91 -11.26 -29.05
N VAL A 42 -8.00 -10.27 -29.12
CA VAL A 42 -7.33 -9.72 -27.93
C VAL A 42 -8.35 -9.19 -26.93
N ALA A 43 -9.31 -8.35 -27.37
CA ALA A 43 -10.34 -7.80 -26.51
C ALA A 43 -11.19 -8.91 -25.86
N THR A 44 -11.55 -9.94 -26.62
CA THR A 44 -12.32 -11.09 -26.12
C THR A 44 -11.56 -11.87 -25.05
N LEU A 45 -10.29 -12.20 -25.32
CA LEU A 45 -9.44 -12.93 -24.36
C LEU A 45 -9.19 -12.11 -23.10
N PHE A 46 -8.93 -10.81 -23.24
CA PHE A 46 -8.70 -9.92 -22.11
C PHE A 46 -9.93 -9.81 -21.20
N ASN A 47 -11.12 -9.62 -21.80
CA ASN A 47 -12.38 -9.59 -21.04
C ASN A 47 -12.68 -10.94 -20.38
N ARG A 48 -12.40 -12.06 -21.05
CA ARG A 48 -12.56 -13.40 -20.46
C ARG A 48 -11.62 -13.60 -19.28
N ALA A 49 -10.37 -13.17 -19.39
CA ALA A 49 -9.40 -13.20 -18.30
C ALA A 49 -9.89 -12.38 -17.09
N LYS A 50 -10.39 -11.15 -17.31
CA LYS A 50 -10.93 -10.30 -16.23
C LYS A 50 -12.06 -10.97 -15.46
N ARG A 51 -12.97 -11.67 -16.15
CA ARG A 51 -14.06 -12.42 -15.50
C ARG A 51 -13.57 -13.59 -14.62
N LYS A 52 -12.36 -14.08 -14.85
CA LYS A 52 -11.74 -15.12 -14.01
C LYS A 52 -11.11 -14.56 -12.74
N GLY A 53 -11.07 -13.23 -12.59
CA GLY A 53 -10.64 -12.57 -11.36
C GLY A 53 -9.13 -12.63 -11.10
N TYR A 54 -8.29 -12.50 -12.14
CA TYR A 54 -6.86 -12.26 -11.91
C TYR A 54 -6.65 -10.85 -11.31
N GLN A 55 -5.53 -10.66 -10.61
CA GLN A 55 -5.17 -9.37 -10.01
C GLN A 55 -3.77 -8.99 -10.44
N VAL A 56 -3.56 -7.70 -10.71
CA VAL A 56 -2.23 -7.11 -10.90
C VAL A 56 -1.83 -6.49 -9.57
N VAL A 57 -0.72 -6.96 -9.01
CA VAL A 57 -0.23 -6.53 -7.71
C VAL A 57 1.16 -5.94 -7.88
N ILE A 58 1.41 -4.79 -7.26
CA ILE A 58 2.74 -4.22 -7.12
C ILE A 58 3.22 -4.54 -5.71
N VAL A 59 4.34 -5.23 -5.62
CA VAL A 59 5.02 -5.52 -4.36
C VAL A 59 6.09 -4.45 -4.13
N LEU A 60 5.95 -3.75 -3.00
CA LEU A 60 6.86 -2.72 -2.52
C LEU A 60 7.58 -3.26 -1.28
N GLU A 61 8.89 -3.09 -1.22
CA GLU A 61 9.68 -3.35 -0.02
C GLU A 61 9.80 -2.03 0.73
N GLY A 62 9.14 -1.92 1.90
CA GLY A 62 9.00 -0.66 2.62
C GLY A 62 8.09 0.33 1.88
N ASP A 63 8.45 1.62 1.95
CA ASP A 63 7.70 2.70 1.30
C ASP A 63 8.54 3.47 0.26
N PRO A 64 8.88 2.85 -0.88
CA PRO A 64 9.67 3.50 -1.93
C PRO A 64 8.91 4.62 -2.66
N LEU A 65 7.60 4.75 -2.40
CA LEU A 65 6.76 5.78 -3.01
C LEU A 65 6.47 6.94 -2.05
N ALA A 66 6.97 6.89 -0.81
CA ALA A 66 6.70 7.86 0.24
C ALA A 66 5.19 8.15 0.39
N LEU A 67 4.37 7.10 0.33
CA LEU A 67 2.90 7.20 0.41
C LEU A 67 2.38 7.06 1.85
N PHE A 68 3.20 6.54 2.75
CA PHE A 68 2.86 6.35 4.16
C PHE A 68 3.65 7.37 4.97
N GLU A 69 2.96 8.13 5.83
CA GLU A 69 3.65 8.98 6.79
C GLU A 69 4.48 8.11 7.73
N PRO A 70 5.68 8.54 8.16
CA PRO A 70 6.40 7.81 9.19
C PRO A 70 5.49 7.73 10.41
N ASP A 71 5.27 6.51 10.91
CA ASP A 71 4.48 6.28 12.13
C ASP A 71 4.92 7.31 13.17
N ALA A 72 4.00 8.22 13.54
CA ALA A 72 4.22 9.15 14.62
C ALA A 72 4.59 8.29 15.83
N GLU A 73 5.84 8.41 16.27
CA GLU A 73 6.42 7.56 17.29
C GLU A 73 5.45 7.40 18.46
N GLU A 74 5.01 6.16 18.74
CA GLU A 74 4.48 5.77 20.05
C GLU A 74 5.65 5.83 21.04
N GLY A 75 6.02 7.06 21.39
CA GLY A 75 7.18 7.45 22.19
C GLY A 75 6.78 8.49 23.23
N ALA A 76 5.64 8.29 23.91
CA ALA A 76 5.33 9.04 25.12
C ALA A 76 6.07 8.42 26.32
N ALA A 77 7.40 8.51 26.32
CA ALA A 77 8.21 8.40 27.51
C ALA A 77 8.55 9.80 28.02
N GLY A 78 8.13 10.11 29.25
CA GLY A 78 8.74 11.15 30.08
C GLY A 78 8.14 12.54 29.92
N ALA A 79 7.08 12.83 30.67
CA ALA A 79 6.83 14.21 31.10
C ALA A 79 7.95 14.62 32.09
N PRO A 80 8.74 15.69 31.84
CA PRO A 80 9.52 16.31 32.88
C PRO A 80 8.59 17.26 33.64
N GLY A 81 7.99 16.75 34.71
CA GLY A 81 7.30 17.60 35.69
C GLY A 81 8.34 18.30 36.57
N GLY A 82 8.74 19.51 36.21
CA GLY A 82 9.35 20.49 37.12
C GLY A 82 8.52 21.79 37.04
N GLY A 83 8.19 22.51 38.11
CA GLY A 83 8.46 22.41 39.56
C GLY A 83 7.36 23.21 40.28
N PRO A 84 7.63 24.04 41.31
CA PRO A 84 8.81 24.14 42.17
C PRO A 84 8.49 23.96 43.67
N ASP A 85 9.56 23.90 44.45
CA ASP A 85 9.61 23.92 45.90
C ASP A 85 8.78 25.04 46.55
N GLY A 86 8.19 24.73 47.69
CA GLY A 86 7.42 25.66 48.50
C GLY A 86 6.97 25.04 49.81
N GLU A 87 7.93 24.49 50.58
CA GLU A 87 7.75 24.25 52.00
C GLU A 87 7.48 25.59 52.70
N GLN A 88 6.40 25.63 53.47
CA GLN A 88 6.23 26.53 54.62
C GLN A 88 5.12 25.93 55.49
N GLU A 89 5.55 25.17 56.49
CA GLU A 89 4.75 24.87 57.68
C GLU A 89 4.41 26.19 58.39
N PRO A 90 3.17 26.43 58.82
CA PRO A 90 2.93 27.40 59.86
C PRO A 90 3.16 26.73 61.22
N GLU A 91 4.19 27.22 61.91
CA GLU A 91 4.43 27.01 63.35
C GLU A 91 3.16 27.36 64.14
N GLU A 92 2.77 26.45 65.02
CA GLU A 92 1.93 26.76 66.18
C GLU A 92 2.76 27.61 67.13
N ASP A 93 2.28 28.80 67.51
CA ASP A 93 2.63 29.34 68.83
C ASP A 93 1.54 30.27 69.38
N ASP A 94 1.44 30.16 70.69
CA ASP A 94 0.38 30.61 71.59
C ASP A 94 0.21 32.14 71.73
N ALA A 95 -0.93 32.48 72.34
CA ALA A 95 -1.12 33.55 73.33
C ALA A 95 -1.75 34.92 72.93
N GLU A 96 -2.91 35.13 73.56
CA GLU A 96 -3.42 36.37 74.21
C GLU A 96 -3.97 37.53 73.35
N PHE A 97 -5.32 37.67 73.36
CA PHE A 97 -6.02 38.68 74.19
C PHE A 97 -7.52 38.38 74.32
#